data_AF-A0A7K8Y1J7-F1
#
_entry.id   AF-A0A7K8Y1J7-F1
#
_cell.length_a   1.000
_cell.length_b   1.000
_cell.length_c   1.000
_cell.angle_alpha   90.00
_cell.angle_beta   90.00
_cell.angle_gamma   90.00
#
_symmetry.space_group_name_H-M   'P 1'
#
loop_
_entity.id
_entity.type
_entity.pdbx_description
1 polymer ?
#
loop_
_entity_poly.entity_id
_entity_poly.type
_entity_poly.pdbx_seq_one_letter_code
_entity_poly.pdbx_strand_id
1 'polypeptide(L)'
;DIGSERYTFSFTIRDSPAYFINVSAWGKEEYVRSLSESFRVGDCVTIENPLVQSKEIEREEKFNPVTPSGYKLLLSENHSVVKTSSCYEMDTRLLSLLHLPVKDPQDYYSLGDIIANGQSLDGRILNVLAAVMSVS
;
A
#
# COMPACT_ATOMS: atom_id res chain seq x y z
N ASP A 1 -4.39 10.49 -28.61
CA ASP A 1 -3.76 11.80 -28.34
C ASP A 1 -2.45 11.64 -27.59
N ILE A 2 -1.39 12.25 -28.12
CA ILE A 2 -0.11 12.40 -27.43
C ILE A 2 -0.25 13.66 -26.59
N GLY A 3 -0.18 13.54 -25.25
CA GLY A 3 -0.25 14.68 -24.33
C GLY A 3 -1.49 14.80 -23.45
N SER A 4 -2.34 13.76 -23.35
CA SER A 4 -3.39 13.74 -22.32
C SER A 4 -2.79 13.42 -20.95
N GLU A 5 -3.19 14.15 -19.91
CA GLU A 5 -2.82 13.86 -18.53
C GLU A 5 -3.11 12.40 -18.17
N ARG A 6 -2.22 11.79 -17.39
CA ARG A 6 -2.40 10.43 -16.86
C ARG A 6 -2.47 10.50 -15.35
N TYR A 7 -3.41 9.75 -14.81
CA TYR A 7 -3.66 9.68 -13.37
C TYR A 7 -3.14 8.35 -12.85
N THR A 8 -2.77 8.32 -11.56
CA THR A 8 -2.30 7.10 -10.90
C THR A 8 -2.97 6.93 -9.54
N PHE A 9 -3.22 5.67 -9.20
CA PHE A 9 -3.62 5.27 -7.86
C PHE A 9 -2.86 4.01 -7.49
N SER A 10 -2.21 4.02 -6.32
CA SER A 10 -1.40 2.91 -5.84
C SER A 10 -1.87 2.49 -4.46
N PHE A 11 -1.87 1.19 -4.22
CA PHE A 11 -2.27 0.58 -2.96
C PHE A 11 -1.50 -0.72 -2.73
N THR A 12 -1.60 -1.27 -1.53
CA THR A 12 -0.96 -2.54 -1.15
C THR A 12 -2.05 -3.55 -0.81
N ILE A 13 -1.91 -4.78 -1.31
CA ILE A 13 -2.79 -5.89 -0.94
C ILE A 13 -2.02 -6.92 -0.13
N ARG A 14 -2.73 -7.59 0.79
CA ARG A 14 -2.19 -8.64 1.66
C ARG A 14 -3.16 -9.82 1.65
N ASP A 15 -2.65 -10.99 1.32
CA ASP A 15 -3.40 -12.24 1.31
C ASP A 15 -2.97 -13.19 2.45
N SER A 16 -1.87 -12.88 3.14
CA SER A 16 -1.28 -13.72 4.16
C SER A 16 -0.46 -12.91 5.18
N PRO A 17 -0.06 -13.51 6.32
CA PRO A 17 0.71 -12.80 7.34
C PRO A 17 2.05 -12.25 6.84
N ALA A 18 2.73 -12.95 5.93
CA ALA A 18 4.09 -12.59 5.50
C ALA A 18 4.16 -12.07 4.06
N TYR A 19 3.11 -12.22 3.25
CA TYR A 19 3.13 -11.82 1.85
C TYR A 19 2.11 -10.73 1.55
N PHE A 20 2.63 -9.65 0.98
CA PHE A 20 1.86 -8.51 0.51
C PHE A 20 2.63 -7.84 -0.63
N ILE A 21 1.89 -7.17 -1.51
CA ILE A 21 2.39 -6.70 -2.80
C ILE A 21 1.80 -5.33 -3.13
N ASN A 22 2.61 -4.48 -3.77
CA ASN A 22 2.16 -3.19 -4.27
C ASN A 22 1.43 -3.35 -5.60
N VAL A 23 0.39 -2.55 -5.77
CA VAL A 23 -0.44 -2.45 -6.95
C VAL A 23 -0.44 -1.00 -7.42
N SER A 24 -0.29 -0.78 -8.73
CA SER A 24 -0.39 0.56 -9.32
C SER A 24 -1.33 0.54 -10.52
N ALA A 25 -2.30 1.45 -10.53
CA ALA A 25 -3.21 1.68 -11.64
C ALA A 25 -2.83 2.97 -12.35
N TRP A 26 -2.78 2.95 -13.68
CA TRP A 26 -2.58 4.14 -14.50
C TRP A 26 -3.66 4.23 -15.57
N GLY A 27 -4.31 5.37 -15.70
CA GLY A 27 -5.36 5.55 -16.70
C GLY A 27 -5.88 6.97 -16.76
N LYS A 28 -7.10 7.09 -17.29
CA LYS A 28 -7.82 8.37 -17.30
C LYS A 28 -8.27 8.74 -15.88
N GLU A 29 -8.52 10.02 -15.69
CA GLU A 29 -9.01 10.58 -14.43
C GLU A 29 -10.24 9.85 -13.90
N GLU A 30 -11.24 9.63 -14.76
CA GLU A 30 -12.50 8.97 -14.41
C GLU A 30 -12.30 7.53 -13.91
N TYR A 31 -11.44 6.77 -14.60
CA TYR A 31 -11.09 5.41 -14.21
C TYR A 31 -10.38 5.39 -12.86
N VAL A 32 -9.34 6.22 -12.69
CA VAL A 32 -8.54 6.24 -11.46
C VAL A 32 -9.37 6.73 -10.27
N ARG A 33 -10.20 7.77 -10.47
CA ARG A 33 -11.12 8.27 -9.46
C ARG A 33 -12.11 7.18 -9.04
N SER A 34 -12.80 6.56 -10.01
CA SER A 34 -13.78 5.51 -9.74
C SER A 34 -13.15 4.33 -8.99
N LEU A 35 -11.94 3.92 -9.38
CA LEU A 35 -11.19 2.88 -8.67
C LEU A 35 -10.86 3.29 -7.24
N SER A 36 -10.34 4.50 -7.02
CA SER A 36 -9.98 5.01 -5.68
C SER A 36 -11.16 5.16 -4.73
N GLU A 37 -12.37 5.31 -5.26
CA GLU A 37 -13.61 5.43 -4.49
C GLU A 37 -14.32 4.09 -4.27
N SER A 38 -13.90 3.02 -4.98
CA SER A 38 -14.60 1.73 -4.99
C SER A 38 -14.34 0.83 -3.77
N PHE A 39 -13.31 1.13 -2.98
CA PHE A 39 -12.97 0.39 -1.76
C PHE A 39 -12.20 1.29 -0.77
N ARG A 40 -12.12 0.83 0.48
CA ARG A 40 -11.39 1.46 1.59
C ARG A 40 -10.31 0.53 2.11
N VAL A 41 -9.39 1.10 2.91
CA VAL A 41 -8.41 0.29 3.65
C VAL A 41 -9.16 -0.67 4.57
N GLY A 42 -8.87 -1.95 4.44
CA GLY A 42 -9.51 -3.04 5.19
C GLY A 42 -10.54 -3.83 4.39
N ASP A 43 -10.95 -3.35 3.22
CA ASP A 43 -11.84 -4.10 2.33
C ASP A 43 -11.10 -5.25 1.65
N CYS A 44 -11.83 -6.33 1.36
CA CYS A 44 -11.34 -7.41 0.50
C CYS A 44 -11.65 -7.09 -0.96
N VAL A 45 -10.64 -7.25 -1.81
CA VAL A 45 -10.75 -7.05 -3.25
C VAL A 45 -10.25 -8.27 -4.01
N THR A 46 -10.90 -8.56 -5.12
CA THR A 46 -10.42 -9.51 -6.13
C THR A 46 -9.84 -8.73 -7.29
N ILE A 47 -8.61 -9.05 -7.68
CA ILE A 47 -7.92 -8.43 -8.82
C ILE A 47 -7.78 -9.48 -9.93
N GLU A 48 -8.31 -9.16 -11.10
CA GLU A 48 -8.29 -10.02 -12.28
C GLU A 48 -7.40 -9.40 -13.36
N ASN A 49 -6.63 -10.25 -14.05
CA ASN A 49 -5.74 -9.88 -15.15
C ASN A 49 -4.80 -8.68 -14.84
N PRO A 50 -4.13 -8.63 -13.67
CA PRO A 50 -3.05 -7.66 -13.48
C PRO A 50 -1.84 -8.03 -14.34
N LEU A 51 -1.09 -7.04 -14.79
CA LEU A 51 0.24 -7.28 -15.34
C LEU A 51 1.24 -7.41 -14.18
N VAL A 52 1.94 -8.54 -14.10
CA VAL A 52 2.99 -8.78 -13.09
C VAL A 52 4.32 -8.22 -13.60
N GLN A 53 4.98 -7.39 -12.79
CA GLN A 53 6.30 -6.83 -13.11
C GLN A 53 7.28 -7.06 -11.96
N SER A 54 8.57 -7.26 -12.26
CA SER A 54 9.63 -7.27 -11.24
C SER A 54 9.73 -5.90 -10.55
N LYS A 55 9.97 -5.92 -9.24
CA LYS A 55 10.17 -4.73 -8.41
C LYS A 55 11.63 -4.27 -8.48
N GLU A 56 11.87 -3.04 -8.92
CA GLU A 56 13.19 -2.40 -8.82
C GLU A 56 13.38 -1.81 -7.42
N ILE A 57 13.87 -2.63 -6.48
CA ILE A 57 13.91 -2.35 -5.04
C ILE A 57 14.48 -0.96 -4.71
N GLU A 58 15.68 -0.65 -5.22
CA GLU A 58 16.41 0.60 -4.91
C GLU A 58 15.63 1.87 -5.28
N ARG A 59 14.85 1.81 -6.36
CA ARG A 59 14.09 2.96 -6.87
C ARG A 59 12.70 3.02 -6.27
N GLU A 60 12.05 1.87 -6.13
CA GLU A 60 10.64 1.80 -5.78
C GLU A 60 10.38 1.94 -4.28
N GLU A 61 11.26 1.46 -3.42
CA GLU A 61 11.08 1.56 -1.96
C GLU A 61 11.29 2.98 -1.43
N LYS A 62 11.82 3.88 -2.26
CA LYS A 62 11.92 5.30 -1.94
C LYS A 62 10.56 6.01 -1.94
N PHE A 63 9.61 5.54 -2.75
CA PHE A 63 8.34 6.23 -2.99
C PHE A 63 7.10 5.35 -2.78
N ASN A 64 7.28 4.06 -2.50
CA ASN A 64 6.20 3.14 -2.23
C ASN A 64 6.39 2.48 -0.85
N PRO A 65 5.30 1.99 -0.24
CA PRO A 65 5.41 1.11 0.92
C PRO A 65 6.37 -0.05 0.64
N VAL A 66 7.26 -0.33 1.59
CA VAL A 66 8.13 -1.50 1.55
C VAL A 66 7.26 -2.74 1.65
N THR A 67 7.44 -3.67 0.72
CA THR A 67 6.71 -4.94 0.63
C THR A 67 7.68 -6.09 0.37
N PRO A 68 7.43 -7.29 0.92
CA PRO A 68 8.33 -8.43 0.82
C PRO A 68 8.32 -9.07 -0.57
N SER A 69 7.31 -8.78 -1.40
CA SER A 69 7.24 -9.26 -2.77
C SER A 69 8.36 -8.66 -3.64
N GLY A 70 9.06 -9.52 -4.39
CA GLY A 70 9.97 -9.12 -5.47
C GLY A 70 9.27 -8.68 -6.76
N TYR A 71 7.94 -8.68 -6.76
CA TYR A 71 7.07 -8.27 -7.87
C TYR A 71 6.09 -7.19 -7.44
N LYS A 72 5.49 -6.54 -8.43
CA LYS A 72 4.35 -5.61 -8.29
C LYS A 72 3.29 -5.91 -9.33
N LEU A 73 2.08 -5.44 -9.08
CA LEU A 73 0.95 -5.57 -10.00
C LEU A 73 0.66 -4.23 -10.67
N LEU A 74 0.47 -4.25 -11.99
CA LEU A 74 0.03 -3.09 -12.76
C LEU A 74 -1.39 -3.33 -13.27
N LEU A 75 -2.28 -2.39 -13.00
CA LEU A 75 -3.66 -2.43 -13.46
C LEU A 75 -3.82 -1.57 -14.70
N SER A 76 -4.42 -2.16 -15.73
CA SER A 76 -4.79 -1.49 -16.97
C SER A 76 -6.30 -1.28 -17.03
N GLU A 77 -6.72 -0.06 -17.35
CA GLU A 77 -8.14 0.32 -17.55
C GLU A 77 -8.90 -0.63 -18.49
N ASN A 78 -8.23 -1.16 -19.52
CA ASN A 78 -8.87 -1.96 -20.56
C ASN A 78 -8.73 -3.48 -20.36
N HIS A 79 -7.92 -3.92 -19.40
CA HIS A 79 -7.55 -5.33 -19.28
C HIS A 79 -7.68 -5.89 -17.87
N SER A 80 -7.52 -5.05 -16.85
CA SER A 80 -7.58 -5.46 -15.45
C SER A 80 -8.93 -5.08 -14.84
N VAL A 81 -9.40 -5.89 -13.90
CA VAL A 81 -10.64 -5.65 -13.18
C VAL A 81 -10.37 -5.74 -11.67
N VAL A 82 -10.91 -4.80 -10.91
CA VAL A 82 -10.91 -4.84 -9.44
C VAL A 82 -12.36 -4.95 -8.98
N LYS A 83 -12.66 -5.96 -8.17
CA LYS A 83 -14.00 -6.20 -7.61
C LYS A 83 -13.91 -6.18 -6.10
N THR A 84 -14.73 -5.35 -5.45
CA THR A 84 -14.85 -5.33 -3.99
C THR A 84 -15.75 -6.47 -3.55
N SER A 85 -15.27 -7.31 -2.63
CA SER A 85 -16.05 -8.40 -2.05
C SER A 85 -17.04 -7.85 -1.03
N SER A 86 -18.25 -8.42 -0.98
CA SER A 86 -19.22 -8.06 0.05
C SER A 86 -18.79 -8.63 1.42
N CYS A 87 -19.19 -7.97 2.51
CA CYS A 87 -18.90 -8.40 3.88
C CYS A 87 -19.36 -9.84 4.17
N TYR A 88 -20.40 -10.33 3.48
CA TYR A 88 -20.94 -11.68 3.64
C TYR A 88 -20.12 -12.76 2.93
N GLU A 89 -19.32 -12.40 1.93
CA GLU A 89 -18.44 -13.31 1.18
C GLU A 89 -17.00 -13.27 1.71
N MET A 90 -16.75 -12.47 2.74
CA MET A 90 -15.42 -12.18 3.22
C MET A 90 -14.86 -13.37 4.00
N ASP A 91 -13.78 -13.94 3.49
CA ASP A 91 -13.07 -15.03 4.15
C ASP A 91 -12.53 -14.54 5.50
N THR A 92 -13.03 -15.14 6.60
CA THR A 92 -12.58 -14.83 7.97
C THR A 92 -11.07 -14.90 8.16
N ARG A 93 -10.35 -15.65 7.31
CA ARG A 93 -8.89 -15.68 7.30
C ARG A 93 -8.28 -14.35 6.91
N LEU A 94 -8.87 -13.64 5.95
CA LEU A 94 -8.40 -12.31 5.53
C LEU A 94 -8.66 -11.24 6.60
N LEU A 95 -9.79 -11.34 7.30
CA LEU A 95 -10.11 -10.45 8.43
C LEU A 95 -9.05 -10.53 9.54
N SER A 96 -8.52 -11.72 9.80
CA SER A 96 -7.46 -11.90 10.81
C SER A 96 -6.17 -11.13 10.49
N LEU A 97 -5.94 -10.77 9.22
CA LEU A 97 -4.74 -10.06 8.77
C LEU A 97 -4.78 -8.56 9.08
N LEU A 98 -5.95 -8.00 9.35
CA LEU A 98 -6.15 -6.55 9.58
C LEU A 98 -5.38 -6.04 10.81
N HIS A 99 -5.21 -6.90 11.81
CA HIS A 99 -4.52 -6.55 13.05
C HIS A 99 -3.03 -6.87 13.03
N LEU A 100 -2.53 -7.48 11.95
CA LEU A 100 -1.13 -7.85 11.86
C LEU A 100 -0.29 -6.64 11.42
N PRO A 101 0.77 -6.28 12.16
CA PRO A 101 1.64 -5.20 11.76
C PRO A 101 2.32 -5.52 10.42
N VAL A 102 2.62 -4.45 9.67
CA VAL A 102 3.36 -4.51 8.40
C VAL A 102 4.86 -4.31 8.63
N LYS A 103 5.23 -3.66 9.74
CA LYS A 103 6.60 -3.41 10.17
C LYS A 103 6.97 -4.31 11.35
N ASP A 104 8.26 -4.62 11.47
CA ASP A 104 8.79 -5.31 12.64
C ASP A 104 8.56 -4.42 13.88
N PRO A 105 8.04 -4.94 15.00
CA PRO A 105 7.93 -4.19 16.24
C PRO A 105 9.24 -3.55 16.72
N GLN A 106 10.40 -4.10 16.33
CA GLN A 106 11.72 -3.56 16.65
C GLN A 106 12.15 -2.41 15.73
N ASP A 107 11.42 -2.12 14.65
CA ASP A 107 11.71 -1.05 13.67
C ASP A 107 11.17 0.33 14.10
N TYR A 108 10.47 0.41 15.24
CA TYR A 108 9.90 1.64 15.76
C TYR A 108 10.85 2.37 16.71
N TYR A 109 11.02 3.68 16.49
CA TYR A 109 11.74 4.56 17.41
C TYR A 109 10.79 5.14 18.45
N SER A 110 11.25 5.19 19.71
CA SER A 110 10.54 5.93 20.74
C SER A 110 10.75 7.45 20.56
N LEU A 111 9.79 8.26 21.02
CA LEU A 111 9.93 9.72 20.99
C LEU A 111 11.14 10.19 21.81
N GLY A 112 11.49 9.48 22.89
CA GLY A 112 12.68 9.75 23.71
C GLY A 112 13.98 9.53 22.94
N ASP A 113 14.09 8.44 22.18
CA ASP A 113 15.29 8.12 21.38
C ASP A 113 15.51 9.14 20.25
N ILE A 114 14.43 9.61 19.64
CA ILE A 114 14.49 10.64 18.59
C ILE A 114 15.06 11.94 19.16
N ILE A 115 14.61 12.35 20.35
CA ILE A 115 15.10 13.56 21.02
C ILE A 115 16.57 13.39 21.43
N ALA A 116 16.94 12.23 21.98
CA ALA A 116 18.29 11.97 22.46
C ALA A 116 19.34 11.86 21.33
N ASN A 117 18.95 11.40 20.13
CA ASN A 117 19.88 11.08 19.04
C ASN A 117 19.73 11.99 17.81
N GLY A 118 19.02 13.11 17.92
CA GLY A 118 18.55 13.93 16.78
C GLY A 118 19.59 14.23 15.69
N GLN A 119 20.83 14.61 16.04
CA GLN A 119 21.87 14.90 15.04
C GLN A 119 22.28 13.66 14.21
N SER A 120 22.28 12.47 14.81
CA SER A 120 22.63 11.22 14.13
C SER A 120 21.52 10.67 13.22
N LEU A 121 20.30 11.17 13.42
CA LEU A 121 19.09 10.78 12.70
C LEU A 121 18.76 11.73 11.54
N ASP A 122 19.54 12.79 11.33
CA ASP A 122 19.32 13.75 10.25
C ASP A 122 19.30 13.07 8.87
N GLY A 123 18.29 13.41 8.07
CA GLY A 123 18.05 12.81 6.76
C GLY A 123 17.57 11.35 6.75
N ARG A 124 17.33 10.72 7.91
CA ARG A 124 16.83 9.34 7.99
C ARG A 124 15.30 9.26 8.03
N ILE A 125 14.75 8.21 7.45
CA ILE A 125 13.32 7.85 7.56
C ILE A 125 13.16 6.98 8.80
N LEU A 126 12.21 7.33 9.67
CA LEU A 126 11.95 6.64 10.94
C LEU A 126 10.51 6.15 11.01
N ASN A 127 10.28 4.96 11.57
CA ASN A 127 8.94 4.54 11.95
C ASN A 127 8.67 4.93 13.40
N VAL A 128 7.47 5.45 13.66
CA VAL A 128 7.03 5.85 15.00
C VAL A 128 5.68 5.21 15.30
N LEU A 129 5.57 4.61 16.49
CA LEU A 129 4.32 4.13 17.05
C LEU A 129 4.05 4.91 18.33
N ALA A 130 3.05 5.79 18.31
CA ALA A 130 2.73 6.67 19.43
C ALA A 130 1.21 6.89 19.55
N ALA A 131 0.75 7.23 20.75
CA ALA A 131 -0.62 7.66 20.98
C ALA A 131 -0.80 9.12 20.53
N VAL A 132 -1.86 9.40 19.77
CA VAL A 132 -2.24 10.76 19.39
C VAL A 132 -2.89 11.45 20.59
N MET A 133 -2.25 12.50 21.10
CA MET A 133 -2.76 13.24 22.27
C MET A 133 -3.83 14.27 21.90
N SER A 134 -3.62 14.99 20.79
CA SER A 134 -4.55 16.00 20.28
C SER A 134 -4.29 16.24 18.79
N VAL A 135 -5.37 16.48 18.04
CA VAL A 135 -5.32 17.03 16.68
C VAL A 135 -6.07 18.35 16.73
N SER A 136 -5.40 19.45 16.42
CA SER A 136 -5.95 20.81 16.40
C SER A 136 -6.15 21.31 14.98
#